data_AF-A0A7C4SAN4-F1
#
_entry.id   AF-A0A7C4SAN4-F1
#
_cell.length_a   1.000
_cell.length_b   1.000
_cell.length_c   1.000
_cell.angle_alpha   90.00
_cell.angle_beta   90.00
_cell.angle_gamma   90.00
#
_symmetry.space_group_name_H-M   'P 1'
#
loop_
_entity.id
_entity.type
_entity.pdbx_description
1 polymer ?
#
loop_
_entity_poly.entity_id
_entity_poly.type
_entity_poly.pdbx_seq_one_letter_code
_entity_poly.pdbx_strand_id
1 'polypeptide(L)'
;MREDIPISERVLQTLHNLCATAPDLARRSEELARFLQLDMAEVERILEEYGCEGYVECYTNAEGGKRFYLTGKGIIKVCALFT
;
A
#
# COMPACT_ATOMS: atom_id res chain seq x y z
N MET A 1 14.57 18.84 -9.38
CA MET A 1 14.52 17.48 -9.93
C MET A 1 13.81 16.66 -8.88
N ARG A 2 12.54 16.25 -9.06
CA ARG A 2 11.92 15.33 -8.11
C ARG A 2 12.71 14.04 -8.22
N GLU A 3 13.43 13.69 -7.16
CA GLU A 3 14.04 12.38 -7.02
C GLU A 3 12.93 11.34 -7.25
N ASP A 4 13.20 10.33 -8.08
CA ASP A 4 12.20 9.31 -8.41
C ASP A 4 11.84 8.61 -7.10
N ILE A 5 10.60 8.83 -6.62
CA ILE A 5 10.13 8.26 -5.35
C ILE A 5 10.33 6.74 -5.42
N PRO A 6 11.05 6.12 -4.44
CA PRO A 6 11.26 4.69 -4.39
C PRO A 6 9.97 3.91 -4.65
N ILE A 7 10.07 2.78 -5.36
CA ILE A 7 8.92 1.94 -5.72
C ILE A 7 8.08 1.59 -4.48
N SER A 8 8.74 1.25 -3.38
CA SER A 8 8.08 0.94 -2.12
C SER A 8 7.27 2.13 -1.59
N GLU A 9 7.80 3.35 -1.63
CA GLU A 9 7.08 4.55 -1.23
C GLU A 9 5.91 4.86 -2.16
N ARG A 10 6.05 4.61 -3.47
CA ARG A 10 4.95 4.71 -4.44
C ARG A 10 3.78 3.77 -4.11
N VAL A 11 4.04 2.60 -3.53
CA VAL A 11 2.98 1.68 -3.08
C VAL A 11 2.15 2.30 -1.95
N LEU A 12 2.79 2.84 -0.91
CA LEU A 12 2.08 3.51 0.19
C LEU A 12 1.36 4.77 -0.29
N GLN A 13 1.99 5.54 -1.17
CA GLN A 13 1.37 6.70 -1.80
C GLN A 13 0.10 6.32 -2.57
N THR A 14 0.11 5.19 -3.26
CA THR A 14 -1.04 4.71 -4.04
C THR A 14 -2.18 4.30 -3.13
N LEU A 15 -1.91 3.58 -2.04
CA LEU A 15 -2.93 3.28 -1.03
C LEU A 15 -3.55 4.57 -0.46
N HIS A 16 -2.72 5.56 -0.12
CA HIS A 16 -3.18 6.86 0.36
C HIS A 16 -4.07 7.57 -0.67
N ASN A 17 -3.63 7.63 -1.92
CA ASN A 17 -4.38 8.27 -3.01
C ASN A 17 -5.71 7.58 -3.32
N LEU A 18 -5.82 6.28 -3.05
CA LEU A 18 -7.04 5.49 -3.19
C LEU A 18 -7.90 5.49 -1.90
N CYS A 19 -7.53 6.31 -0.91
CA CYS A 19 -8.15 6.43 0.40
C CYS A 19 -8.21 5.12 1.20
N ALA A 20 -7.30 4.18 0.94
CA ALA A 20 -7.25 2.88 1.61
C ALA A 20 -6.71 3.05 3.03
N THR A 21 -7.55 3.58 3.93
CA THR A 21 -7.18 4.04 5.28
C THR A 21 -8.01 3.38 6.39
N ALA A 22 -8.87 2.44 6.01
CA ALA A 22 -9.71 1.66 6.90
C ALA A 22 -10.00 0.29 6.26
N PRO A 23 -10.40 -0.74 7.04
CA PRO A 23 -10.66 -2.08 6.50
C PRO A 23 -11.68 -2.11 5.37
N ASP A 24 -12.76 -1.35 5.47
CA ASP A 24 -13.82 -1.23 4.46
C ASP A 24 -13.36 -0.52 3.17
N LEU A 25 -12.29 0.26 3.25
CA LEU A 25 -11.65 0.96 2.12
C LEU A 25 -10.42 0.21 1.58
N ALA A 26 -10.10 -0.97 2.11
CA ALA A 26 -8.91 -1.71 1.74
C ALA A 26 -8.89 -2.13 0.27
N ARG A 27 -7.71 -2.09 -0.33
CA ARG A 27 -7.48 -2.34 -1.77
C ARG A 27 -6.84 -3.70 -1.98
N ARG A 28 -7.19 -4.31 -3.11
CA ARG A 28 -6.65 -5.59 -3.54
C ARG A 28 -5.24 -5.43 -4.11
N SER A 29 -4.35 -6.38 -3.85
CA SER A 29 -2.99 -6.38 -4.44
C SER A 29 -3.04 -6.34 -5.97
N GLU A 30 -4.00 -7.03 -6.60
CA GLU A 30 -4.20 -7.00 -8.04
C GLU A 30 -4.56 -5.61 -8.58
N GLU A 31 -5.34 -4.84 -7.81
CA GLU A 31 -5.75 -3.48 -8.19
C GLU A 31 -4.55 -2.53 -8.13
N LEU A 32 -3.76 -2.63 -7.06
CA LEU A 32 -2.55 -1.84 -6.86
C LEU A 32 -1.49 -2.16 -7.92
N ALA A 33 -1.29 -3.44 -8.24
CA ALA A 33 -0.36 -3.89 -9.28
C ALA A 33 -0.71 -3.30 -10.65
N ARG A 34 -2.00 -3.29 -11.04
CA ARG A 34 -2.45 -2.65 -12.29
C ARG A 34 -2.22 -1.14 -12.29
N PHE A 35 -2.51 -0.47 -11.17
CA PHE A 35 -2.34 0.98 -11.06
C PHE A 35 -0.86 1.39 -11.14
N LEU A 36 0.01 0.61 -10.52
CA LEU A 36 1.46 0.85 -10.46
C LEU A 36 2.23 0.31 -11.67
N GLN A 37 1.59 -0.52 -12.50
CA GLN A 37 2.22 -1.29 -13.59
C GLN A 37 3.37 -2.16 -13.08
N LEU A 38 3.13 -2.84 -11.95
CA LEU A 38 4.07 -3.75 -11.30
C LEU A 38 3.52 -5.17 -11.28
N ASP A 39 4.40 -6.14 -11.03
CA ASP A 39 3.98 -7.50 -10.74
C ASP A 39 3.25 -7.56 -9.38
N MET A 40 2.21 -8.41 -9.31
CA MET A 40 1.42 -8.55 -8.08
C MET A 40 2.25 -9.09 -6.92
N ALA A 41 3.15 -10.05 -7.17
CA ALA A 41 4.00 -10.61 -6.12
C ALA A 41 4.97 -9.56 -5.57
N GLU A 42 5.45 -8.64 -6.41
CA GLU A 42 6.30 -7.54 -5.96
C GLU A 42 5.53 -6.54 -5.08
N VAL A 43 4.29 -6.22 -5.46
CA VAL A 43 3.42 -5.38 -4.64
C VAL A 43 3.11 -6.04 -3.30
N GLU A 44 2.79 -7.33 -3.29
CA GLU A 44 2.55 -8.07 -2.05
C GLU A 44 3.78 -8.14 -1.17
N ARG A 45 4.96 -8.42 -1.73
CA ARG A 45 6.23 -8.44 -0.99
C ARG A 45 6.48 -7.12 -0.27
N ILE A 46 6.32 -5.99 -0.98
CA ILE A 46 6.47 -4.65 -0.39
C ILE A 46 5.44 -4.39 0.71
N LEU A 47 4.18 -4.76 0.48
CA LEU A 47 3.11 -4.55 1.46
C LEU A 47 3.27 -5.42 2.70
N GLU A 48 3.80 -6.64 2.55
CA GLU A 48 4.14 -7.53 3.67
C GLU A 48 5.30 -6.96 4.50
N GLU A 49 6.34 -6.44 3.86
CA GLU A 49 7.45 -5.74 4.54
C GLU A 49 6.92 -4.54 5.36
N TYR A 50 6.06 -3.72 4.76
CA TYR A 50 5.42 -2.62 5.48
C TYR A 50 4.40 -3.06 6.54
N GLY A 51 3.81 -4.24 6.38
CA GLY A 51 3.00 -4.88 7.40
C GLY A 51 3.83 -5.23 8.64
N CYS A 52 5.02 -5.82 8.44
CA CYS A 52 5.97 -6.09 9.52
C CYS A 52 6.41 -4.81 10.25
N GLU A 53 6.48 -3.68 9.55
CA GLU A 53 6.80 -2.38 10.14
C GLU A 53 5.58 -1.64 10.75
N GLY A 54 4.36 -2.18 10.58
CA GLY A 54 3.11 -1.62 11.10
C GLY A 54 2.56 -0.41 10.33
N TYR A 55 2.99 -0.18 9.09
CA TYR A 55 2.44 0.89 8.23
C TYR A 55 1.18 0.47 7.49
N VAL A 56 1.03 -0.83 7.24
CA VAL A 56 -0.09 -1.41 6.50
C VAL A 56 -0.67 -2.55 7.33
N GLU A 57 -1.98 -2.73 7.25
CA GLU A 57 -2.67 -3.91 7.76
C GLU A 57 -3.31 -4.65 6.58
N CYS A 58 -3.45 -5.97 6.71
CA CYS A 58 -4.05 -6.79 5.68
C CYS A 58 -5.05 -7.80 6.22
N TYR A 59 -5.99 -8.19 5.37
CA TYR A 59 -6.89 -9.31 5.64
C TYR A 59 -7.20 -10.03 4.34
N THR A 60 -7.49 -11.33 4.46
CA THR A 60 -7.95 -12.15 3.34
C THR A 60 -9.46 -12.07 3.25
N ASN A 61 -9.99 -11.73 2.07
CA ASN A 61 -11.43 -11.75 1.85
C ASN A 61 -11.95 -13.20 1.69
N ALA A 62 -13.27 -13.38 1.61
CA ALA A 62 -13.89 -14.70 1.46
C ALA A 62 -13.49 -15.44 0.16
N GLU A 63 -12.97 -14.73 -0.83
CA GLU A 63 -12.53 -15.26 -2.13
C GLU A 63 -11.04 -15.65 -2.13
N GLY A 64 -10.34 -15.48 -1.01
CA GLY A 64 -8.91 -15.77 -0.87
C GLY A 64 -7.97 -14.65 -1.30
N GLY A 65 -8.49 -13.50 -1.74
CA GLY A 65 -7.72 -12.32 -2.14
C GLY A 65 -7.29 -11.48 -0.93
N LYS A 66 -6.00 -11.11 -0.88
CA LYS A 66 -5.47 -10.20 0.14
C LYS A 66 -5.91 -8.77 -0.13
N ARG A 67 -6.32 -8.07 0.93
CA ARG A 67 -6.66 -6.65 0.89
C ARG A 67 -5.83 -5.91 1.91
N PHE A 68 -5.37 -4.71 1.53
CA PHE A 68 -4.43 -3.91 2.29
C PHE A 68 -4.97 -2.49 2.50
N TYR A 69 -4.71 -1.93 3.68
CA TYR A 69 -5.02 -0.54 4.01
C TYR A 69 -3.94 0.05 4.92
N LEU A 70 -3.76 1.36 4.86
CA LEU A 70 -2.81 2.10 5.69
C LEU A 70 -3.30 2.16 7.14
N THR A 71 -2.37 1.98 8.07
CA THR A 71 -2.56 2.36 9.47
C THR A 71 -2.33 3.86 9.64
N GLY A 72 -2.64 4.39 10.83
CA GLY A 72 -2.27 5.78 11.18
C GLY A 72 -0.76 6.03 11.04
N LYS A 73 0.09 5.04 11.38
CA LYS A 73 1.55 5.12 11.20
C LYS A 73 1.93 5.18 9.71
N GLY A 74 1.26 4.40 8.86
CA GLY A 74 1.45 4.42 7.42
C GLY A 74 1.06 5.75 6.78
N ILE A 75 -0.06 6.33 7.21
CA ILE A 75 -0.50 7.67 6.75
C ILE A 75 0.57 8.72 7.08
N ILE A 76 1.07 8.74 8.31
CA ILE A 76 2.14 9.67 8.73
C ILE A 76 3.40 9.50 7.87
N LYS A 77 3.81 8.25 7.61
CA LYS A 77 4.98 7.95 6.75
C LYS A 77 4.80 8.50 5.34
N VAL A 78 3.63 8.34 4.73
CA VAL A 78 3.34 8.89 3.39
C VAL A 78 3.35 10.41 3.41
N CYS A 79 2.71 11.05 4.40
CA CYS A 79 2.69 12.50 4.52
C CYS A 79 4.10 13.10 4.67
N ALA A 80 5.02 12.40 5.34
CA ALA A 80 6.40 12.83 5.49
C ALA A 80 7.17 12.89 4.16
N LEU A 81 6.71 12.24 3.09
CA LEU A 81 7.33 12.32 1.75
C LEU A 81 7.15 13.69 1.08
N PHE A 82 6.24 14.52 1.60
CA PHE A 82 5.88 15.81 1.01
C PHE A 82 6.36 17.02 1.82
N THR A 83 7.13 16.81 2.89
CA THR A 83 7.66 17.85 3.77
C THR A 83 9.19 17.92 3.65
#